data_AF-A0A932FN87-F1
#
_entry.id   AF-A0A932FN87-F1
#
_cell.length_a   1.000
_cell.length_b   1.000
_cell.length_c   1.000
_cell.angle_alpha   90.00
_cell.angle_beta   90.00
_cell.angle_gamma   90.00
#
_symmetry.space_group_name_H-M   'P 1'
#
loop_
_entity.id
_entity.type
_entity.pdbx_description
1 polymer ?
#
loop_
_entity_poly.entity_id
_entity_poly.type
_entity_poly.pdbx_seq_one_letter_code
_entity_poly.pdbx_strand_id
1 'polypeptide(L)'
;MKPGYLLLALLLLASTTALAQPHRQPEERGSEHSRYRGPRVILFQDADYQGASLVVYAGEALENLSSLTFPGGGKINDRISSIRVEGGAEVYVHTDSRFRGEVMRVTENIRDLSGRLLPGSVSASWNDRISSLRVEVRRRDEAREEPDLVIRRAYLDLLARAPDPGGQRTYRSLIIDQGWSERMVRDHLRRSDEFRREGADRIIRRAYLDVLGREPDPTGLKHQRRNLLEKNWTEGDVRDDLRRSDEYRQKTGGHK
;
A
#
# COMPACT_ATOMS: atom_id res chain seq x y z
N MET A 1 -17.70 37.88 -78.11
CA MET A 1 -17.43 36.44 -77.89
C MET A 1 -18.32 35.98 -76.74
N LYS A 2 -19.30 35.15 -77.08
CA LYS A 2 -20.24 34.43 -76.20
C LYS A 2 -19.52 33.22 -75.56
N PRO A 3 -20.15 32.42 -74.67
CA PRO A 3 -21.23 32.72 -73.70
C PRO A 3 -21.09 31.92 -72.38
N GLY A 4 -22.07 32.07 -71.51
CA GLY A 4 -22.45 31.05 -70.53
C GLY A 4 -23.42 31.65 -69.51
N TYR A 5 -24.69 31.90 -69.87
CA TYR A 5 -25.82 30.97 -69.66
C TYR A 5 -25.94 30.56 -68.18
N LEU A 6 -27.07 30.62 -67.50
CA LEU A 6 -28.46 30.90 -67.80
C LEU A 6 -29.19 30.66 -66.45
N LEU A 7 -30.33 31.32 -66.25
CA LEU A 7 -31.50 30.78 -65.51
C LEU A 7 -31.48 30.68 -63.97
N LEU A 8 -32.39 31.39 -63.30
CA LEU A 8 -33.57 30.86 -62.56
C LEU A 8 -34.31 32.04 -61.91
N ALA A 9 -35.54 32.37 -62.35
CA ALA A 9 -36.83 31.86 -61.87
C ALA A 9 -37.28 32.40 -60.49
N LEU A 10 -38.12 33.43 -60.56
CA LEU A 10 -39.50 33.51 -60.03
C LEU A 10 -39.88 32.88 -58.66
N LEU A 11 -40.46 33.74 -57.82
CA LEU A 11 -41.57 33.53 -56.84
C LEU A 11 -41.35 32.58 -55.64
N LEU A 12 -41.38 33.13 -54.43
CA LEU A 12 -42.61 33.32 -53.63
C LEU A 12 -42.25 33.83 -52.22
N LEU A 13 -42.80 34.99 -51.85
CA LEU A 13 -42.89 35.45 -50.48
C LEU A 13 -43.94 34.61 -49.75
N ALA A 14 -43.49 33.78 -48.81
CA ALA A 14 -44.33 33.23 -47.75
C ALA A 14 -43.67 33.55 -46.41
N SER A 15 -44.18 34.57 -45.75
CA SER A 15 -43.77 34.98 -44.40
C SER A 15 -44.31 33.97 -43.39
N THR A 16 -43.59 32.88 -43.16
CA THR A 16 -43.82 32.04 -41.98
C THR A 16 -42.99 32.58 -40.83
N THR A 17 -43.66 33.13 -39.82
CA THR A 17 -43.06 33.42 -38.51
C THR A 17 -42.58 32.11 -37.88
N ALA A 18 -41.33 31.75 -38.12
CA ALA A 18 -40.65 30.72 -37.36
C ALA A 18 -40.25 31.32 -36.01
N LEU A 19 -40.87 30.82 -34.94
CA LEU A 19 -40.42 31.02 -33.57
C LEU A 19 -38.92 30.73 -33.50
N ALA A 20 -38.14 31.73 -33.05
CA ALA A 20 -36.73 31.59 -32.76
C ALA A 20 -36.55 30.46 -31.74
N GLN A 21 -36.16 29.28 -32.22
CA GLN A 21 -35.55 28.27 -31.37
C GLN A 21 -34.19 28.84 -30.94
N PRO A 22 -33.86 28.89 -29.64
CA PRO A 22 -32.54 29.28 -29.25
C PRO A 22 -31.60 28.18 -29.78
N HIS A 23 -30.80 28.54 -30.78
CA HIS A 23 -29.60 27.79 -31.12
C HIS A 23 -28.78 27.66 -29.84
N ARG A 24 -28.86 26.49 -29.18
CA ARG A 24 -27.84 26.07 -28.22
C ARG A 24 -26.55 25.92 -29.01
N GLN A 25 -25.77 26.99 -29.08
CA GLN A 25 -24.34 26.85 -29.24
C GLN A 25 -23.86 25.95 -28.10
N PRO A 26 -23.10 24.88 -28.35
CA PRO A 26 -22.40 24.22 -27.26
C PRO A 26 -21.47 25.28 -26.67
N GLU A 27 -21.69 25.65 -25.41
CA GLU A 27 -20.74 26.44 -24.64
C GLU A 27 -19.48 25.58 -24.43
N GLU A 28 -18.65 25.48 -25.47
CA GLU A 28 -17.26 25.08 -25.35
C GLU A 28 -16.48 26.26 -24.75
N ARG A 29 -16.68 26.52 -23.45
CA ARG A 29 -15.83 27.42 -22.64
C ARG A 29 -16.14 27.27 -21.15
N GLY A 30 -16.04 26.04 -20.65
CA GLY A 30 -16.23 25.75 -19.22
C GLY A 30 -15.36 24.64 -18.63
N SER A 31 -14.38 24.08 -19.37
CA SER A 31 -13.78 22.77 -18.99
C SER A 31 -12.26 22.70 -18.88
N GLU A 32 -11.51 23.81 -18.99
CA GLU A 32 -10.05 23.80 -18.76
C GLU A 32 -9.64 24.28 -17.36
N HIS A 33 -10.35 25.25 -16.76
CA HIS A 33 -9.97 25.82 -15.46
C HIS A 33 -10.31 24.93 -14.25
N SER A 34 -11.19 23.92 -14.40
CA SER A 34 -11.53 22.98 -13.31
C SER A 34 -10.52 21.83 -13.18
N ARG A 35 -9.69 21.56 -14.20
CA ARG A 35 -8.67 20.49 -14.14
C ARG A 35 -7.42 20.89 -13.32
N TYR A 36 -7.24 22.18 -13.05
CA TYR A 36 -6.03 22.71 -12.38
C TYR A 36 -6.08 22.77 -10.83
N ARG A 37 -7.18 22.33 -10.19
CA ARG A 37 -7.32 22.36 -8.71
C ARG A 37 -7.84 21.06 -8.08
N GLY A 38 -7.73 19.95 -8.81
CA GLY A 38 -8.01 18.64 -8.21
C GLY A 38 -6.99 18.27 -7.13
N PRO A 39 -7.34 17.37 -6.18
CA PRO A 39 -6.38 16.80 -5.24
C PRO A 39 -5.20 16.19 -6.00
N ARG A 40 -3.96 16.53 -5.60
CA ARG A 40 -2.73 16.09 -6.27
C ARG A 40 -1.56 15.97 -5.32
N VAL A 41 -0.54 15.27 -5.79
CA VAL A 41 0.77 15.15 -5.16
C VAL A 41 1.84 15.58 -6.14
N ILE A 42 2.88 16.24 -5.63
CA ILE A 42 4.06 16.65 -6.40
C ILE A 42 5.27 15.96 -5.78
N LEU A 43 5.94 15.14 -6.59
CA LEU A 43 7.14 14.40 -6.22
C LEU A 43 8.35 15.17 -6.70
N PHE A 44 9.33 15.40 -5.84
CA PHE A 44 10.53 16.16 -6.15
C PHE A 44 11.75 15.28 -6.04
N GLN A 45 12.67 15.47 -6.98
CA GLN A 45 13.92 14.74 -7.02
C GLN A 45 14.78 15.03 -5.77
N ASP A 46 14.82 16.29 -5.37
CA ASP A 46 15.66 16.76 -4.27
C ASP A 46 14.82 17.14 -3.04
N ALA A 47 15.49 17.29 -1.90
CA ALA A 47 14.86 17.77 -0.67
C ALA A 47 14.38 19.23 -0.82
N ASP A 48 13.58 19.69 0.14
CA ASP A 48 13.04 21.06 0.22
C ASP A 48 12.28 21.50 -1.06
N TYR A 49 11.66 20.52 -1.74
CA TYR A 49 10.85 20.72 -2.93
C TYR A 49 11.62 21.30 -4.12
N GLN A 50 12.88 20.88 -4.26
CA GLN A 50 13.78 21.32 -5.33
C GLN A 50 13.98 20.25 -6.41
N GLY A 51 14.66 20.65 -7.48
CA GLY A 51 15.02 19.75 -8.58
C GLY A 51 13.87 19.45 -9.53
N ALA A 52 14.05 18.39 -10.31
CA ALA A 52 13.02 17.92 -11.24
C ALA A 52 11.79 17.42 -10.46
N SER A 53 10.59 17.61 -11.01
CA SER A 53 9.35 17.24 -10.32
C SER A 53 8.31 16.60 -11.23
N LEU A 54 7.50 15.72 -10.65
CA LEU A 54 6.38 15.07 -11.32
C LEU A 54 5.09 15.32 -10.53
N VAL A 55 4.06 15.81 -11.20
CA VAL A 55 2.72 15.99 -10.64
C VAL A 55 1.89 14.74 -10.91
N VAL A 56 1.24 14.21 -9.89
CA VAL A 56 0.36 13.04 -9.96
C VAL A 56 -0.99 13.38 -9.34
N TYR A 57 -2.07 13.16 -10.07
CA TYR A 57 -3.42 13.53 -9.63
C TYR A 57 -4.11 12.38 -8.90
N ALA A 58 -5.05 12.71 -8.01
CA ALA A 58 -5.87 11.70 -7.35
C ALA A 58 -6.63 10.83 -8.37
N GLY A 59 -6.61 9.52 -8.14
CA GLY A 59 -7.10 8.49 -9.05
C GLY A 59 -5.99 7.83 -9.87
N GLU A 60 -4.81 8.43 -9.97
CA GLU A 60 -3.68 7.84 -10.69
C GLU A 60 -2.93 6.80 -9.84
N ALA A 61 -2.46 5.76 -10.53
CA ALA A 61 -1.70 4.65 -9.99
C ALA A 61 -0.48 4.39 -10.89
N LEU A 62 0.71 4.68 -10.38
CA LEU A 62 1.98 4.46 -11.07
C LEU A 62 2.59 3.16 -10.55
N GLU A 63 2.32 2.05 -11.23
CA GLU A 63 2.72 0.72 -10.77
C GLU A 63 4.23 0.46 -10.91
N ASN A 64 4.93 1.20 -11.77
CA ASN A 64 6.36 1.02 -11.98
C ASN A 64 7.00 2.35 -12.38
N LEU A 65 7.76 2.95 -11.47
CA LEU A 65 8.45 4.22 -11.73
C LEU A 65 9.69 4.05 -12.62
N SER A 66 10.21 2.82 -12.78
CA SER A 66 11.39 2.56 -13.61
C SER A 66 11.17 2.85 -15.11
N SER A 67 9.92 2.84 -15.56
CA SER A 67 9.55 3.19 -16.94
C SER A 67 9.30 4.68 -17.17
N LEU A 68 9.45 5.51 -16.13
CA LEU A 68 9.12 6.93 -16.17
C LEU A 68 10.37 7.80 -16.02
N THR A 69 10.27 9.04 -16.50
CA THR A 69 11.25 10.09 -16.32
C THR A 69 10.58 11.35 -15.81
N PHE A 70 11.33 12.18 -15.10
CA PHE A 70 10.91 13.54 -14.83
C PHE A 70 10.81 14.34 -16.15
N PRO A 71 9.96 15.38 -16.18
CA PRO A 71 10.05 16.42 -17.20
C PRO A 71 11.48 16.99 -17.23
N GLY A 72 12.24 16.72 -18.30
CA GLY A 72 13.68 17.03 -18.40
C GLY A 72 14.60 15.79 -18.57
N GLY A 73 14.06 14.57 -18.47
CA GLY A 73 14.73 13.34 -18.91
C GLY A 73 15.41 12.50 -17.83
N GLY A 74 15.55 13.00 -16.60
CA GLY A 74 16.08 12.23 -15.46
C GLY A 74 15.14 11.08 -15.06
N LYS A 75 15.67 9.92 -14.63
CA LYS A 75 14.85 8.81 -14.12
C LYS A 75 14.19 9.20 -12.78
N ILE A 76 12.96 8.75 -12.54
CA ILE A 76 12.23 9.01 -11.29
C ILE A 76 12.32 7.88 -10.25
N ASN A 77 12.45 6.62 -10.68
CA ASN A 77 12.54 5.47 -9.78
C ASN A 77 13.70 5.63 -8.80
N ASP A 78 13.44 5.50 -7.51
CA ASP A 78 14.45 5.61 -6.45
C ASP A 78 15.21 6.94 -6.51
N ARG A 79 14.52 8.03 -6.85
CA ARG A 79 15.09 9.39 -6.95
C ARG A 79 14.26 10.46 -6.27
N ILE A 80 13.25 10.09 -5.48
CA ILE A 80 12.33 11.03 -4.85
C ILE A 80 12.83 11.34 -3.43
N SER A 81 13.03 12.62 -3.13
CA SER A 81 13.55 13.10 -1.84
C SER A 81 12.60 14.02 -1.08
N SER A 82 11.59 14.60 -1.74
CA SER A 82 10.52 15.35 -1.06
C SER A 82 9.17 15.26 -1.76
N ILE A 83 8.08 15.48 -1.01
CA ILE A 83 6.70 15.26 -1.47
C ILE A 83 5.80 16.41 -0.99
N ARG A 84 5.08 17.06 -1.90
CA ARG A 84 3.96 17.96 -1.57
C ARG A 84 2.64 17.27 -1.78
N VAL A 85 1.72 17.46 -0.84
CA VAL A 85 0.34 16.96 -0.89
C VAL A 85 -0.60 18.16 -0.89
N GLU A 86 -1.44 18.26 -1.92
CA GLU A 86 -2.28 19.42 -2.16
C GLU A 86 -3.75 19.02 -2.40
N GLY A 87 -4.67 19.94 -2.09
CA GLY A 87 -6.09 19.80 -2.42
C GLY A 87 -6.80 18.63 -1.72
N GLY A 88 -6.28 18.15 -0.59
CA GLY A 88 -6.86 16.99 0.11
C GLY A 88 -6.53 15.65 -0.53
N ALA A 89 -5.42 15.55 -1.27
CA ALA A 89 -4.90 14.27 -1.70
C ALA A 89 -4.29 13.48 -0.53
N GLU A 90 -4.12 12.18 -0.77
CA GLU A 90 -3.19 11.33 -0.04
C GLU A 90 -2.44 10.45 -1.03
N VAL A 91 -1.24 10.02 -0.69
CA VAL A 91 -0.47 9.09 -1.52
C VAL A 91 0.01 7.92 -0.69
N TYR A 92 -0.11 6.73 -1.27
CA TYR A 92 0.50 5.50 -0.78
C TYR A 92 1.73 5.24 -1.64
N VAL A 93 2.92 5.35 -1.05
CA VAL A 93 4.20 5.08 -1.72
C VAL A 93 4.75 3.73 -1.29
N HIS A 94 5.42 3.07 -2.21
CA HIS A 94 5.91 1.70 -2.04
C HIS A 94 7.38 1.57 -2.45
N THR A 95 8.14 0.74 -1.73
CA THR A 95 9.56 0.53 -2.02
C THR A 95 9.80 -0.28 -3.28
N ASP A 96 8.82 -1.07 -3.70
CA ASP A 96 8.95 -1.95 -4.85
C ASP A 96 7.89 -1.62 -5.91
N SER A 97 8.11 -2.11 -7.13
CA SER A 97 7.09 -2.04 -8.19
C SER A 97 5.87 -2.90 -7.89
N ARG A 98 4.74 -2.51 -8.50
CA ARG A 98 3.42 -3.13 -8.40
C ARG A 98 2.85 -3.08 -6.98
N PHE A 99 3.11 -1.98 -6.26
CA PHE A 99 2.60 -1.72 -4.91
C PHE A 99 3.06 -2.77 -3.88
N ARG A 100 4.29 -3.26 -4.03
CA ARG A 100 4.91 -4.26 -3.14
C ARG A 100 5.95 -3.62 -2.23
N GLY A 101 6.50 -4.43 -1.34
CA GLY A 101 7.48 -3.99 -0.35
C GLY A 101 6.85 -3.19 0.79
N GLU A 102 7.65 -2.35 1.41
CA GLU A 102 7.19 -1.45 2.47
C GLU A 102 6.25 -0.39 1.91
N VAL A 103 5.37 0.12 2.76
CA VAL A 103 4.36 1.13 2.38
C VAL A 103 4.36 2.29 3.37
N MET A 104 4.26 3.50 2.85
CA MET A 104 4.05 4.71 3.65
C MET A 104 2.86 5.49 3.09
N ARG A 105 2.00 5.98 3.98
CA ARG A 105 0.87 6.84 3.63
C ARG A 105 1.24 8.27 3.95
N VAL A 106 1.22 9.13 2.94
CA VAL A 106 1.54 10.54 3.07
C VAL A 106 0.29 11.37 2.86
N THR A 107 -0.12 12.07 3.91
CA THR A 107 -1.31 12.95 3.92
C THR A 107 -0.95 14.43 4.11
N GLU A 108 0.32 14.72 4.34
CA GLU A 108 0.88 16.04 4.63
C GLU A 108 2.22 16.20 3.90
N ASN A 109 2.70 17.44 3.77
CA ASN A 109 3.94 17.72 3.08
C ASN A 109 5.15 17.11 3.81
N ILE A 110 6.07 16.52 3.05
CA ILE A 110 7.35 16.00 3.54
C ILE A 110 8.46 16.74 2.82
N ARG A 111 9.15 17.64 3.53
CA ARG A 111 10.28 18.42 3.01
C ARG A 111 11.52 17.58 2.74
N ASP A 112 11.70 16.49 3.47
CA ASP A 112 12.89 15.65 3.38
C ASP A 112 12.52 14.23 3.82
N LEU A 113 12.71 13.26 2.91
CA LEU A 113 12.45 11.85 3.14
C LEU A 113 13.57 11.15 3.90
N SER A 114 14.75 11.77 4.06
CA SER A 114 15.88 11.19 4.80
C SER A 114 15.54 10.90 6.27
N GLY A 115 14.67 11.73 6.87
CA GLY A 115 14.16 11.56 8.24
C GLY A 115 13.04 10.54 8.38
N ARG A 116 12.53 9.97 7.28
CA ARG A 116 11.45 8.97 7.30
C ARG A 116 12.08 7.57 7.21
N LEU A 117 12.36 6.95 8.34
CA LEU A 117 12.97 5.61 8.39
C LEU A 117 12.04 4.53 7.81
N LEU A 118 12.61 3.50 7.19
CA LEU A 118 11.86 2.30 6.82
C LEU A 118 11.40 1.55 8.09
N PRO A 119 10.24 0.86 8.05
CA PRO A 119 9.78 0.03 9.15
C PRO A 119 10.85 -0.93 9.65
N GLY A 120 11.10 -0.93 10.96
CA GLY A 120 12.11 -1.79 11.59
C GLY A 120 13.57 -1.44 11.27
N SER A 121 13.84 -0.39 10.50
CA SER A 121 15.20 0.07 10.21
C SER A 121 15.66 1.17 11.16
N VAL A 122 16.95 1.14 11.49
CA VAL A 122 17.61 2.19 12.29
C VAL A 122 18.39 3.19 11.43
N SER A 123 18.63 2.88 10.15
CA SER A 123 19.51 3.66 9.28
C SER A 123 18.99 3.84 7.86
N ALA A 124 18.16 2.92 7.36
CA ALA A 124 17.58 3.06 6.03
C ALA A 124 16.31 3.90 6.10
N SER A 125 16.24 4.92 5.23
CA SER A 125 15.09 5.81 5.09
C SER A 125 14.42 5.65 3.73
N TRP A 126 13.24 6.27 3.59
CA TRP A 126 12.45 6.33 2.37
C TRP A 126 13.07 7.18 1.25
N ASN A 127 14.09 7.97 1.55
CA ASN A 127 14.79 8.79 0.57
C ASN A 127 15.34 7.92 -0.56
N ASP A 128 15.03 8.27 -1.82
CA ASP A 128 15.51 7.52 -2.99
C ASP A 128 15.13 6.04 -2.97
N ARG A 129 13.92 5.70 -2.50
CA ARG A 129 13.44 4.31 -2.47
C ARG A 129 12.04 4.09 -3.03
N ILE A 130 11.39 5.12 -3.54
CA ILE A 130 10.02 5.00 -4.02
C ILE A 130 10.07 4.42 -5.44
N SER A 131 9.39 3.29 -5.65
CA SER A 131 9.34 2.55 -6.91
C SER A 131 7.92 2.35 -7.46
N SER A 132 6.88 2.54 -6.65
CA SER A 132 5.49 2.67 -7.11
C SER A 132 4.64 3.50 -6.16
N LEU A 133 3.54 4.07 -6.65
CA LEU A 133 2.65 4.89 -5.84
C LEU A 133 1.22 4.97 -6.38
N ARG A 134 0.28 5.27 -5.49
CA ARG A 134 -1.11 5.55 -5.81
C ARG A 134 -1.57 6.81 -5.09
N VAL A 135 -2.17 7.74 -5.83
CA VAL A 135 -2.73 8.96 -5.27
C VAL A 135 -4.24 8.82 -5.17
N GLU A 136 -4.79 9.12 -4.01
CA GLU A 136 -6.22 9.04 -3.72
C GLU A 136 -6.73 10.37 -3.16
N VAL A 137 -8.05 10.53 -3.13
CA VAL A 137 -8.68 11.62 -2.37
C VAL A 137 -8.73 11.20 -0.91
N ARG A 138 -8.17 12.02 -0.02
CA ARG A 138 -8.19 11.75 1.42
C ARG A 138 -9.64 11.66 1.89
N ARG A 139 -10.01 10.50 2.44
CA ARG A 139 -11.30 10.33 3.09
C ARG A 139 -11.25 11.03 4.46
N ARG A 140 -12.20 11.93 4.70
CA ARG A 140 -12.27 12.77 5.91
C ARG A 140 -12.59 11.98 7.19
N ASP A 141 -13.16 10.78 7.04
CA ASP A 141 -13.80 10.04 8.14
C ASP A 141 -12.92 9.00 8.84
N GLU A 142 -11.63 8.91 8.51
CA GLU A 142 -10.72 8.08 9.32
C GLU A 142 -10.48 8.77 10.66
N ALA A 143 -11.30 8.40 11.64
CA ALA A 143 -11.14 8.82 13.02
C ALA A 143 -9.70 8.58 13.46
N ARG A 144 -9.09 9.60 14.09
CA ARG A 144 -7.79 9.47 14.75
C ARG A 144 -7.99 8.58 15.97
N GLU A 145 -8.07 7.27 15.73
CA GLU A 145 -8.11 6.29 16.79
C GLU A 145 -6.79 6.33 17.56
N GLU A 146 -6.87 6.10 18.87
CA GLU A 146 -5.68 6.05 19.71
C GLU A 146 -4.72 4.97 19.20
N PRO A 147 -3.47 5.32 18.81
CA PRO A 147 -2.54 4.38 18.18
C PRO A 147 -2.37 3.09 18.99
N ASP A 148 -2.28 3.22 20.31
CA ASP A 148 -2.03 2.09 21.20
C ASP A 148 -3.22 1.10 21.21
N LEU A 149 -4.44 1.61 21.10
CA LEU A 149 -5.65 0.79 21.05
C LEU A 149 -5.79 0.06 19.71
N VAL A 150 -5.48 0.74 18.59
CA VAL A 150 -5.44 0.14 17.24
C VAL A 150 -4.45 -1.03 17.21
N ILE A 151 -3.24 -0.82 17.73
CA ILE A 151 -2.18 -1.84 17.76
C ILE A 151 -2.63 -3.02 18.61
N ARG A 152 -3.12 -2.75 19.84
CA ARG A 152 -3.56 -3.80 20.75
C ARG A 152 -4.67 -4.66 20.15
N ARG A 153 -5.69 -4.05 19.53
CA ARG A 153 -6.78 -4.78 18.87
C ARG A 153 -6.27 -5.63 17.71
N ALA A 154 -5.43 -5.07 16.84
CA ALA A 154 -4.87 -5.80 15.71
C ALA A 154 -4.05 -7.03 16.15
N TYR A 155 -3.26 -6.89 17.21
CA TYR A 155 -2.49 -7.98 17.80
C TYR A 155 -3.38 -9.07 18.43
N LEU A 156 -4.40 -8.69 19.21
CA LEU A 156 -5.31 -9.64 19.81
C LEU A 156 -6.12 -10.41 18.74
N ASP A 157 -6.61 -9.71 17.72
CA ASP A 157 -7.44 -10.32 16.68
C ASP A 157 -6.65 -11.26 15.77
N LEU A 158 -5.38 -10.94 15.47
CA LEU A 158 -4.57 -11.72 14.52
C LEU A 158 -3.65 -12.74 15.20
N LEU A 159 -3.09 -12.39 16.37
CA LEU A 159 -2.09 -13.18 17.07
C LEU A 159 -2.58 -13.76 18.40
N ALA A 160 -3.79 -13.41 18.84
CA ALA A 160 -4.38 -13.84 20.12
C ALA A 160 -3.52 -13.47 21.35
N ARG A 161 -2.75 -12.38 21.25
CA ARG A 161 -1.93 -11.85 22.35
C ARG A 161 -1.76 -10.34 22.27
N ALA A 162 -1.31 -9.72 23.35
CA ALA A 162 -0.89 -8.33 23.33
C ALA A 162 0.45 -8.16 22.56
N PRO A 163 0.73 -6.96 22.03
CA PRO A 163 2.05 -6.62 21.50
C PRO A 163 3.10 -6.64 22.60
N ASP A 164 4.31 -7.10 22.28
CA ASP A 164 5.46 -6.88 23.15
C ASP A 164 5.92 -5.41 23.10
N PRO A 165 6.80 -4.95 24.02
CA PRO A 165 7.24 -3.56 24.04
C PRO A 165 7.94 -3.10 22.75
N GLY A 166 8.63 -3.99 22.03
CA GLY A 166 9.27 -3.69 20.75
C GLY A 166 8.24 -3.50 19.65
N GLY A 167 7.32 -4.45 19.49
CA GLY A 167 6.22 -4.39 18.53
C GLY A 167 5.34 -3.16 18.75
N GLN A 168 4.97 -2.87 20.00
CA GLN A 168 4.20 -1.68 20.35
C GLN A 168 4.88 -0.39 19.88
N ARG A 169 6.18 -0.22 20.19
CA ARG A 169 6.93 0.98 19.80
C ARG A 169 7.03 1.11 18.28
N THR A 170 7.30 0.02 17.57
CA THR A 170 7.40 0.01 16.12
C THR A 170 6.11 0.48 15.47
N TYR A 171 4.98 -0.18 15.74
CA TYR A 171 3.71 0.20 15.09
C TYR A 171 3.20 1.57 15.53
N ARG A 172 3.49 1.99 16.77
CA ARG A 172 3.16 3.33 17.25
C ARG A 172 3.87 4.41 16.43
N SER A 173 5.17 4.23 16.17
CA SER A 173 5.92 5.14 15.29
C SER A 173 5.38 5.12 13.86
N LEU A 174 5.02 3.96 13.31
CA LEU A 174 4.44 3.88 11.96
C LEU A 174 3.10 4.64 11.84
N ILE A 175 2.24 4.55 12.84
CA ILE A 175 0.95 5.26 12.87
C ILE A 175 1.18 6.78 12.98
N ILE A 176 2.04 7.20 13.90
CA ILE A 176 2.26 8.63 14.20
C ILE A 176 3.10 9.31 13.10
N ASP A 177 4.20 8.67 12.68
CA ASP A 177 5.23 9.29 11.84
C ASP A 177 5.08 8.97 10.36
N GLN A 178 4.41 7.85 10.02
CA GLN A 178 4.23 7.38 8.64
C GLN A 178 2.76 7.29 8.21
N GLY A 179 1.85 7.78 9.04
CA GLY A 179 0.42 7.88 8.74
C GLY A 179 -0.29 6.55 8.57
N TRP A 180 0.26 5.45 9.12
CA TRP A 180 -0.33 4.13 8.95
C TRP A 180 -1.74 4.05 9.54
N SER A 181 -2.67 3.48 8.77
CA SER A 181 -4.01 3.15 9.25
C SER A 181 -4.04 1.80 9.95
N GLU A 182 -5.10 1.52 10.72
CA GLU A 182 -5.33 0.19 11.31
C GLU A 182 -5.27 -0.92 10.25
N ARG A 183 -5.84 -0.66 9.07
CA ARG A 183 -5.78 -1.60 7.95
C ARG A 183 -4.34 -1.93 7.56
N MET A 184 -3.47 -0.93 7.45
CA MET A 184 -2.05 -1.13 7.13
C MET A 184 -1.33 -1.92 8.23
N VAL A 185 -1.61 -1.63 9.50
CA VAL A 185 -1.07 -2.38 10.65
C VAL A 185 -1.47 -3.85 10.54
N ARG A 186 -2.77 -4.14 10.34
CA ARG A 186 -3.29 -5.51 10.19
C ARG A 186 -2.70 -6.22 8.97
N ASP A 187 -2.61 -5.54 7.83
CA ASP A 187 -2.05 -6.09 6.60
C ASP A 187 -0.56 -6.43 6.76
N HIS A 188 0.21 -5.55 7.41
CA HIS A 188 1.61 -5.80 7.71
C HIS A 188 1.78 -6.95 8.71
N LEU A 189 1.00 -6.98 9.79
CA LEU A 189 1.01 -8.10 10.76
C LEU A 189 0.74 -9.44 10.07
N ARG A 190 -0.24 -9.53 9.16
CA ARG A 190 -0.52 -10.79 8.43
C ARG A 190 0.66 -11.27 7.57
N ARG A 191 1.45 -10.34 7.03
CA ARG A 191 2.63 -10.65 6.20
C ARG A 191 3.89 -10.86 7.03
N SER A 192 3.91 -10.39 8.27
CA SER A 192 5.11 -10.41 9.10
C SER A 192 5.52 -11.83 9.47
N ASP A 193 6.82 -11.98 9.69
CA ASP A 193 7.42 -13.18 10.29
C ASP A 193 6.75 -13.58 11.60
N GLU A 194 6.27 -12.60 12.38
CA GLU A 194 5.64 -12.82 13.67
C GLU A 194 4.34 -13.62 13.54
N PHE A 195 3.48 -13.28 12.57
CA PHE A 195 2.26 -14.05 12.30
C PHE A 195 2.56 -15.45 11.78
N ARG A 196 3.55 -15.58 10.90
CA ARG A 196 4.01 -16.89 10.40
C ARG A 196 4.59 -17.76 11.52
N ARG A 197 5.39 -17.18 12.43
CA ARG A 197 6.02 -17.86 13.56
C ARG A 197 5.00 -18.27 14.62
N GLU A 198 4.07 -17.40 15.01
CA GLU A 198 3.00 -17.74 15.96
C GLU A 198 2.06 -18.81 15.38
N GLY A 199 1.74 -18.72 14.09
CA GLY A 199 1.00 -19.76 13.37
C GLY A 199 1.74 -21.10 13.44
N ALA A 200 3.03 -21.11 13.11
CA ALA A 200 3.87 -22.30 13.21
C ALA A 200 3.91 -22.85 14.65
N ASP A 201 4.09 -22.00 15.66
CA ASP A 201 4.13 -22.41 17.06
C ASP A 201 2.81 -23.04 17.52
N ARG A 202 1.66 -22.48 17.13
CA ARG A 202 0.36 -23.08 17.43
C ARG A 202 0.19 -24.46 16.79
N ILE A 203 0.64 -24.61 15.54
CA ILE A 203 0.62 -25.89 14.83
C ILE A 203 1.52 -26.91 15.55
N ILE A 204 2.74 -26.51 15.94
CA ILE A 204 3.70 -27.39 16.62
C ILE A 204 3.19 -27.81 17.99
N ARG A 205 2.70 -26.86 18.82
CA ARG A 205 2.18 -27.19 20.17
C ARG A 205 1.03 -28.19 20.09
N ARG A 206 0.10 -27.98 19.16
CA ARG A 206 -1.01 -28.92 18.92
C ARG A 206 -0.48 -30.31 18.53
N ALA A 207 0.45 -30.39 17.58
CA ALA A 207 1.04 -31.66 17.16
C ALA A 207 1.76 -32.40 18.31
N TYR A 208 2.47 -31.67 19.18
CA TYR A 208 3.12 -32.23 20.36
C TYR A 208 2.12 -32.75 21.40
N LEU A 209 1.08 -31.99 21.70
CA LEU A 209 0.01 -32.43 22.61
C LEU A 209 -0.71 -33.66 22.06
N ASP A 210 -1.03 -33.68 20.76
CA ASP A 210 -1.78 -34.77 20.14
C ASP A 210 -0.96 -36.07 20.06
N VAL A 211 0.34 -35.99 19.74
CA VAL A 211 1.20 -37.17 19.54
C VAL A 211 1.88 -37.60 20.84
N LEU A 212 2.49 -36.65 21.56
CA LEU A 212 3.32 -36.91 22.74
C LEU A 212 2.58 -36.62 24.05
N GLY A 213 1.46 -35.89 24.05
CA GLY A 213 0.71 -35.59 25.29
C GLY A 213 1.41 -34.58 26.20
N ARG A 214 2.37 -33.83 25.66
CA ARG A 214 3.15 -32.81 26.38
C ARG A 214 3.37 -31.61 25.49
N GLU A 215 3.64 -30.44 26.08
CA GLU A 215 4.11 -29.27 25.34
C GLU A 215 5.55 -29.51 24.82
N PRO A 216 5.94 -28.93 23.67
CA PRO A 216 7.31 -28.98 23.19
C PRO A 216 8.24 -28.22 24.15
N ASP A 217 9.44 -28.75 24.34
CA ASP A 217 10.51 -27.98 24.98
C ASP A 217 11.03 -26.89 24.03
N PRO A 218 11.78 -25.88 24.52
CA PRO A 218 12.25 -24.78 23.69
C PRO A 218 13.12 -25.23 22.49
N THR A 219 13.88 -26.32 22.63
CA THR A 219 14.74 -26.85 21.57
C THR A 219 13.90 -27.54 20.49
N GLY A 220 12.96 -28.39 20.90
CA GLY A 220 12.00 -29.06 20.02
C GLY A 220 11.12 -28.08 19.26
N LEU A 221 10.59 -27.05 19.94
CA LEU A 221 9.81 -25.99 19.30
C LEU A 221 10.63 -25.25 18.23
N LYS A 222 11.87 -24.86 18.56
CA LYS A 222 12.77 -24.19 17.61
C LYS A 222 13.13 -25.07 16.41
N HIS A 223 13.38 -26.36 16.64
CA HIS A 223 13.67 -27.32 15.57
C HIS A 223 12.48 -27.45 14.61
N GLN A 224 11.28 -27.70 15.13
CA GLN A 224 10.09 -27.85 14.27
C GLN A 224 9.69 -26.55 13.59
N ARG A 225 9.84 -25.40 14.25
CA ARG A 225 9.60 -24.08 13.64
C ARG A 225 10.48 -23.86 12.42
N ARG A 226 11.77 -24.23 12.50
CA ARG A 226 12.68 -24.14 11.36
C ARG A 226 12.17 -24.99 10.20
N ASN A 227 11.72 -26.21 10.47
CA ASN A 227 11.25 -27.10 9.42
C ASN A 227 9.95 -26.59 8.74
N LEU A 228 8.98 -26.07 9.52
CA LEU A 228 7.77 -25.46 8.95
C LEU A 228 8.06 -24.25 8.08
N LEU A 229 8.92 -23.34 8.56
CA LEU A 229 9.13 -22.04 7.91
C LEU A 229 10.13 -22.10 6.75
N GLU A 230 11.12 -22.98 6.82
CA GLU A 230 12.24 -23.02 5.86
C GLU A 230 12.20 -24.23 4.94
N LYS A 231 11.62 -25.36 5.39
CA LYS A 231 11.57 -26.61 4.61
C LYS A 231 10.17 -26.94 4.09
N ASN A 232 9.22 -26.01 4.18
CA ASN A 232 7.82 -26.18 3.78
C ASN A 232 7.14 -27.40 4.42
N TRP A 233 7.52 -27.78 5.65
CA TRP A 233 6.83 -28.86 6.35
C TRP A 233 5.38 -28.47 6.69
N THR A 234 4.48 -29.42 6.54
CA THR A 234 3.09 -29.33 6.97
C THR A 234 2.93 -29.77 8.42
N GLU A 235 1.75 -29.55 9.01
CA GLU A 235 1.40 -30.12 10.32
C GLU A 235 1.51 -31.66 10.31
N GLY A 236 1.15 -32.30 9.19
CA GLY A 236 1.27 -33.75 9.01
C GLY A 236 2.71 -34.23 9.12
N ASP A 237 3.62 -33.55 8.43
CA ASP A 237 5.05 -33.87 8.46
C ASP A 237 5.62 -33.76 9.88
N VAL A 238 5.22 -32.73 10.63
CA VAL A 238 5.62 -32.59 12.05
C VAL A 238 5.10 -33.75 12.88
N ARG A 239 3.83 -34.14 12.73
CA ARG A 239 3.26 -35.28 13.46
C ARG A 239 3.98 -36.59 13.11
N ASP A 240 4.30 -36.80 11.85
CA ASP A 240 5.02 -38.00 11.39
C ASP A 240 6.47 -38.05 11.87
N ASP A 241 7.14 -36.90 11.94
CA ASP A 241 8.46 -36.76 12.56
C ASP A 241 8.40 -37.09 14.07
N LEU A 242 7.42 -36.53 14.79
CA LEU A 242 7.23 -36.78 16.22
C LEU A 242 6.95 -38.26 16.51
N ARG A 243 6.12 -38.95 15.71
CA ARG A 243 5.87 -40.40 15.87
C ARG A 243 7.11 -41.26 15.63
N ARG A 244 8.00 -40.79 14.75
CA ARG A 244 9.26 -41.48 14.43
C ARG A 244 10.38 -41.16 15.42
N SER A 245 10.24 -40.10 16.21
CA SER A 245 11.25 -39.70 17.20
C SER A 245 11.51 -40.78 18.25
N ASP A 246 12.73 -40.81 18.78
CA ASP A 246 13.11 -41.68 19.90
C ASP A 246 12.22 -41.44 21.12
N GLU A 247 11.70 -40.21 21.25
CA GLU A 247 10.83 -39.77 22.32
C GLU A 247 9.45 -40.45 22.31
N TYR A 248 8.85 -40.64 21.13
CA TYR A 248 7.62 -41.42 21.00
C TYR A 248 7.84 -42.89 21.36
N ARG A 249 9.01 -43.45 21.01
CA ARG A 249 9.38 -44.84 21.35
C ARG A 249 9.57 -45.03 22.85
N GLN A 250 10.11 -44.04 23.56
CA GLN A 250 10.22 -44.06 25.02
C GLN A 250 8.84 -43.99 25.70
N LYS A 251 7.93 -43.13 25.21
CA LYS A 251 6.55 -43.05 25.70
C LYS A 251 5.79 -44.37 25.53
N THR A 252 5.92 -45.04 24.38
CA THR A 252 5.18 -46.28 24.07
C THR A 252 5.86 -47.55 24.61
N GLY A 253 7.18 -47.54 24.82
CA GLY A 253 7.94 -48.66 25.37
C GLY A 253 7.85 -48.82 26.90
N GLY A 254 7.45 -47.77 27.63
CA GLY A 254 7.27 -47.80 29.09
C GLY A 254 5.92 -48.35 29.58
N HIS A 255 5.08 -48.87 28.68
CA HIS A 255 3.77 -49.48 28.99
C HIS A 255 3.73 -51.00 28.71
N LYS A 256 4.89 -51.66 28.68
CA LYS A 256 4.98 -53.13 28.64
C LYS A 256 5.31 -53.70 30.00
#